data_AF-A0A524ACF8-F1
#
_entry.id   AF-A0A524ACF8-F1
#
_cell.length_a   1.000
_cell.length_b   1.000
_cell.length_c   1.000
_cell.angle_alpha   90.00
_cell.angle_beta   90.00
_cell.angle_gamma   90.00
#
_symmetry.space_group_name_H-M   'P 1'
#
loop_
_entity.id
_entity.type
_entity.pdbx_description
1 polymer ?
#
loop_
_entity_poly.entity_id
_entity_poly.type
_entity_poly.pdbx_seq_one_letter_code
_entity_poly.pdbx_strand_id
1 'polypeptide(L)' 'MDKLELVFKVERDTKNTRRYQEEASDGPPIIGTLYVQQWALRKLTGGDLPERLRVTVTVDK' A
#
# COMPACT_ATOMS: atom_id res chain seq x y z
N MET A 1 -0.78 13.02 17.95
CA MET A 1 -1.34 11.73 17.49
C MET A 1 -0.22 11.08 16.71
N ASP A 2 0.29 9.97 17.20
CA ASP A 2 1.41 9.30 16.54
C ASP A 2 0.91 8.67 15.23
N LYS A 3 1.72 8.78 14.19
CA LYS A 3 1.44 8.22 12.87
C LYS A 3 2.56 7.27 12.49
N LEU A 4 2.18 6.15 11.90
CA LEU A 4 3.11 5.20 11.31
C LEU A 4 3.07 5.36 9.79
N GLU A 5 4.21 5.65 9.16
CA GLU A 5 4.36 5.74 7.72
C GLU A 5 5.15 4.55 7.18
N LEU A 6 4.59 3.88 6.18
CA LEU A 6 5.16 2.68 5.56
C LEU A 6 5.19 2.84 4.05
N VAL A 7 6.19 2.25 3.40
CA VAL A 7 6.32 2.24 1.93
C VAL A 7 6.15 0.82 1.43
N PHE A 8 5.39 0.68 0.34
CA PHE A 8 5.13 -0.59 -0.31
C PHE A 8 5.49 -0.50 -1.79
N LYS A 9 5.99 -1.60 -2.34
CA LYS A 9 6.27 -1.77 -3.77
C LYS A 9 5.34 -2.82 -4.37
N VAL A 10 4.90 -2.60 -5.61
CA VAL A 10 4.03 -3.54 -6.32
C VAL A 10 4.72 -4.91 -6.40
N GLU A 11 3.97 -5.95 -6.06
CA GLU A 11 4.39 -7.34 -6.23
C GLU A 11 3.76 -7.92 -7.50
N ARG A 12 2.44 -7.83 -7.62
CA ARG A 12 1.69 -8.30 -8.81
C ARG A 12 0.27 -7.76 -8.86
N ASP A 13 -0.33 -7.81 -10.05
CA ASP A 13 -1.76 -7.59 -10.23
C ASP A 13 -2.58 -8.87 -10.03
N THR A 14 -3.83 -8.70 -9.60
CA THR A 14 -4.88 -9.72 -9.63
C THR A 14 -6.05 -9.23 -10.50
N LYS A 15 -7.19 -9.94 -10.49
CA LYS A 15 -8.38 -9.55 -11.26
C LYS A 15 -8.85 -8.11 -10.95
N ASN A 16 -8.96 -7.76 -9.67
CA ASN A 16 -9.54 -6.48 -9.25
C ASN A 16 -8.63 -5.68 -8.31
N THR A 17 -7.57 -6.29 -7.79
CA THR A 17 -6.66 -5.64 -6.85
C THR A 17 -5.25 -5.63 -7.39
N ARG A 18 -4.45 -4.67 -6.94
CA ARG A 18 -3.00 -4.71 -7.06
C ARG A 18 -2.43 -5.07 -5.69
N ARG A 19 -1.56 -6.08 -5.66
CA ARG A 19 -0.88 -6.56 -4.46
C ARG A 19 0.46 -5.83 -4.33
N TYR A 20 0.73 -5.31 -3.15
CA TYR A 20 1.98 -4.66 -2.79
C TYR A 20 2.62 -5.36 -1.60
N GLN A 21 3.94 -5.37 -1.60
CA GLN A 21 4.76 -5.88 -0.52
C GLN A 21 5.42 -4.69 0.19
N GLU A 22 5.41 -4.71 1.52
CA GLU A 22 6.12 -3.74 2.35
C GLU A 22 7.61 -3.76 1.99
N GLU A 23 8.20 -2.59 1.78
CA GLU A 23 9.64 -2.50 1.58
C GLU A 23 10.36 -2.89 2.87
N ALA A 24 11.43 -3.67 2.74
CA ALA A 24 12.13 -4.25 3.88
C ALA A 24 12.60 -3.16 4.85
N SER A 25 12.33 -3.37 6.14
CA SER A 25 12.92 -2.65 7.26
C SER A 25 13.78 -3.61 8.09
N ASP A 26 14.46 -3.11 9.13
CA ASP A 26 15.32 -3.91 10.02
C ASP A 26 14.53 -4.85 10.97
N GLY A 27 13.49 -5.53 10.46
CA GLY A 27 12.59 -6.39 11.23
C GLY A 27 11.54 -7.12 10.38
N PRO A 28 10.68 -7.93 11.02
CA PRO A 28 9.51 -8.49 10.36
C PRO A 28 8.59 -7.36 9.84
N PRO A 29 7.82 -7.60 8.76
CA PRO A 29 6.95 -6.57 8.20
C PRO A 29 5.90 -6.10 9.21
N ILE A 30 5.61 -4.80 9.24
CA ILE A 30 4.69 -4.20 10.21
C ILE A 30 3.23 -4.45 9.81
N ILE A 31 2.91 -4.42 8.51
CA ILE A 31 1.61 -4.81 7.95
C ILE A 31 1.74 -6.09 7.11
N GLY A 32 2.80 -6.20 6.31
CA GLY A 32 2.99 -7.33 5.37
C GLY A 32 2.48 -7.03 3.98
N THR A 33 1.56 -7.86 3.47
CA THR A 33 1.03 -7.71 2.11
C THR A 33 -0.20 -6.80 2.11
N LEU A 34 -0.23 -5.83 1.21
CA LEU A 34 -1.38 -4.95 1.00
C LEU A 34 -2.07 -5.22 -0.34
N TYR A 35 -3.37 -5.47 -0.31
CA TYR A 35 -4.20 -5.51 -1.52
C TYR A 35 -5.02 -4.24 -1.61
N VAL A 36 -4.86 -3.49 -2.71
CA VAL A 36 -5.66 -2.29 -2.98
C VAL A 36 -6.47 -2.51 -4.24
N GLN A 37 -7.76 -2.15 -4.19
CA GLN A 37 -8.64 -2.22 -5.36
C GLN A 37 -8.10 -1.31 -6.48
N GLN A 38 -7.98 -1.86 -7.69
CA GLN A 38 -7.44 -1.15 -8.85
C GLN A 38 -8.27 0.11 -9.15
N TRP A 39 -9.59 0.05 -9.02
CA TRP A 39 -10.45 1.22 -9.25
C TRP A 39 -10.11 2.38 -8.30
N ALA A 40 -9.76 2.09 -7.04
CA ALA A 40 -9.44 3.11 -6.05
C ALA A 40 -8.10 3.77 -6.36
N LEU A 41 -7.11 2.97 -6.77
CA LEU A 41 -5.81 3.47 -7.22
C LEU A 41 -5.95 4.37 -8.45
N ARG A 42 -6.68 3.91 -9.47
CA ARG A 42 -6.91 4.70 -10.70
C ARG A 42 -7.61 6.02 -10.40
N LYS A 43 -8.55 6.03 -9.46
CA LYS A 43 -9.22 7.27 -9.03
C LYS A 43 -8.25 8.27 -8.38
N LEU A 44 -7.25 7.79 -7.64
CA LEU A 44 -6.26 8.64 -6.96
C LEU A 44 -5.18 9.18 -7.91
N THR A 45 -4.84 8.42 -8.94
CA THR A 45 -3.73 8.73 -9.87
C THR A 45 -4.18 9.33 -11.20
N GLY A 46 -5.48 9.44 -11.45
CA GLY A 46 -6.00 9.92 -12.73
C GLY A 46 -6.04 8.87 -13.85
N GLY A 47 -6.00 7.58 -13.51
CA GLY A 47 -6.19 6.47 -14.45
C GLY A 47 -5.15 5.37 -14.36
N ASP A 48 -4.00 5.65 -13.76
CA ASP A 48 -2.86 4.73 -13.72
C ASP A 48 -2.87 3.83 -12.48
N LEU A 49 -2.13 2.73 -12.55
CA LEU A 49 -1.85 1.92 -11.36
C LEU A 49 -0.43 2.21 -10.89
N PRO A 50 -0.23 2.75 -9.67
CA PRO A 50 1.10 3.12 -9.19
C PRO A 50 1.94 1.88 -8.86
N GLU A 51 3.26 2.04 -8.91
CA GLU A 51 4.21 0.99 -8.55
C GLU A 51 4.62 1.05 -7.07
N ARG A 52 4.49 2.20 -6.44
CA ARG A 52 4.81 2.42 -5.02
C ARG A 52 3.66 3.10 -4.31
N LEU A 53 3.43 2.69 -3.06
CA LEU A 53 2.44 3.30 -2.16
C LEU A 53 3.12 3.76 -0.88
N ARG A 54 2.66 4.90 -0.36
CA ARG A 54 2.90 5.29 1.02
C ARG A 54 1.59 5.12 1.79
N VAL A 55 1.63 4.38 2.89
CA VAL A 55 0.49 4.18 3.78
C VAL A 55 0.77 4.89 5.09
N THR A 56 -0.24 5.61 5.59
CA THR A 56 -0.20 6.24 6.92
C THR A 56 -1.26 5.58 7.79
N VAL A 57 -0.86 5.06 8.94
CA VAL A 57 -1.75 4.48 9.95
C VAL A 57 -1.87 5.44 11.12
N THR A 58 -3.11 5.75 11.50
CA THR A 58 -3.48 6.53 12.67
C THR A 58 -4.46 5.72 13.52
N VAL A 59 -4.50 5.97 14.84
CA VAL A 59 -5.39 5.28 15.78
C VAL A 59 -6.32 6.29 16.43
N ASP A 60 -7.61 6.19 16.13
CA ASP A 60 -8.65 6.96 16.80
C ASP A 60 -8.92 6.39 18.20
N LYS A 61 -9.17 7.27 19.19
CA LYS A 61 -9.49 6.90 20.57
C LYS A 61 -10.97 7.12 20.85
#